data_AF-A0AA51QUG5-F1
#
_entry.id   AF-A0AA51QUG5-F1
#
_cell.length_a   1.000
_cell.length_b   1.000
_cell.length_c   1.000
_cell.angle_alpha   90.00
_cell.angle_beta   90.00
_cell.angle_gamma   90.00
#
_symmetry.space_group_name_H-M   'P 1'
#
loop_
_entity.id
_entity.type
_entity.pdbx_description
1 polymer ?
#
loop_
_entity_poly.entity_id
_entity_poly.type
_entity_poly.pdbx_seq_one_letter_code
_entity_poly.pdbx_strand_id
1 'polypeptide(L)'
;MLNIIKSKLKRNYIKEKNLNKNEFITPKKLGLIVRNWKNSIYVYNKNTLKLIPEASRLTNKLINYYFNLYNLKKEIKISKIKRYLLKKSRYIKKKIITKNKIFISSGIYKHTNDLVNITIYFYNRQLLNYNNLIWKKYMGLMKKKKLKLKLKNRLLKVRKISLRLLKKHNKQKEIVIKALNIKNIKNLNSIKYFQTKNYKKFLKKSFTLILIYIYYKQLIYINKFKFNNYYLQNLVNIVKKIYKKNIQFNFINVRYFNLNSDILTESLVLKLKKNRKKLLKYLYLILRKTKKTTITELIDPNINDFKNLNLNNFYLDSNKKDIDIDTTNNILYNNLLKNLKDKKIKYAILEKINYKKIRGIKLEASGRLTKRNTASRSISKLKYKGSLKNYHSSFSGRSSSLLRGNFRPNLEYTKLNSKTQIGSFGIKGWISGI
;
A
#
# COMPACT_ATOMS: atom_id res chain seq x y z
N MET A 1 -44.60 -14.54 -45.35
CA MET A 1 -44.10 -13.82 -44.15
C MET A 1 -45.10 -13.76 -42.98
N LEU A 2 -46.41 -13.59 -43.20
CA LEU A 2 -47.45 -13.53 -42.15
C LEU A 2 -47.48 -14.73 -41.18
N ASN A 3 -47.23 -15.95 -41.66
CA ASN A 3 -47.22 -17.16 -40.81
C ASN A 3 -46.04 -17.22 -39.82
N ILE A 4 -44.89 -16.64 -40.17
CA ILE A 4 -43.71 -16.56 -39.28
C ILE A 4 -43.95 -15.53 -38.16
N ILE A 5 -44.72 -14.48 -38.45
CA ILE A 5 -45.08 -13.47 -37.46
C ILE A 5 -46.15 -14.02 -36.50
N LYS A 6 -47.17 -14.72 -37.01
CA LYS A 6 -48.19 -15.42 -36.19
C LYS A 6 -47.58 -16.46 -35.24
N SER A 7 -46.56 -17.20 -35.67
CA SER A 7 -45.90 -18.21 -34.82
C SER A 7 -45.06 -17.57 -33.69
N LYS A 8 -44.51 -16.38 -33.91
CA LYS A 8 -43.80 -15.60 -32.87
C LYS A 8 -44.76 -14.96 -31.85
N LEU A 9 -45.94 -14.51 -32.28
CA LEU A 9 -46.92 -13.84 -31.41
C LEU A 9 -47.66 -14.80 -30.45
N LYS A 10 -47.77 -16.09 -30.77
CA LYS A 10 -48.45 -17.09 -29.92
C LYS A 10 -47.74 -17.39 -28.58
N ARG A 11 -46.51 -16.91 -28.36
CA ARG A 11 -45.70 -17.22 -27.15
C ARG A 11 -45.68 -16.08 -26.13
N ASN A 12 -46.85 -15.58 -25.75
CA ASN A 12 -46.95 -14.55 -24.71
C ASN A 12 -47.25 -15.20 -23.36
N TYR A 13 -46.28 -15.18 -22.44
CA TYR A 13 -46.46 -15.62 -21.06
C TYR A 13 -47.06 -14.45 -20.25
N ILE A 14 -48.29 -14.63 -19.76
CA ILE A 14 -48.93 -13.65 -18.86
C ILE A 14 -48.35 -13.87 -17.46
N LYS A 15 -47.73 -12.82 -16.91
CA LYS A 15 -47.09 -12.88 -15.59
C LYS A 15 -48.12 -12.54 -14.52
N GLU A 16 -48.65 -13.55 -13.84
CA GLU A 16 -49.55 -13.35 -12.70
C GLU A 16 -48.84 -12.62 -11.55
N LYS A 17 -49.48 -11.57 -11.02
CA LYS A 17 -49.02 -10.84 -9.84
C LYS A 17 -49.56 -11.53 -8.59
N ASN A 18 -48.82 -12.50 -8.08
CA ASN A 18 -49.12 -13.07 -6.76
C ASN A 18 -48.74 -12.06 -5.67
N LEU A 19 -49.76 -11.56 -4.96
CA LEU A 19 -49.60 -10.78 -3.74
C LEU A 19 -49.14 -11.70 -2.61
N ASN A 20 -47.84 -11.99 -2.57
CA ASN A 20 -47.25 -12.79 -1.51
C ASN A 20 -47.42 -12.10 -0.16
N LYS A 21 -48.25 -12.68 0.72
CA LYS A 21 -48.45 -12.26 2.13
C LYS A 21 -47.30 -12.70 3.06
N ASN A 22 -46.26 -13.37 2.54
CA ASN A 22 -45.17 -13.91 3.35
C ASN A 22 -44.17 -12.81 3.73
N GLU A 23 -43.68 -12.86 4.97
CA GLU A 23 -42.63 -11.97 5.45
C GLU A 23 -41.35 -12.11 4.61
N PHE A 24 -40.85 -11.00 4.07
CA PHE A 24 -39.61 -10.99 3.30
C PHE A 24 -38.39 -11.12 4.22
N ILE A 25 -37.72 -12.26 4.15
CA ILE A 25 -36.41 -12.45 4.79
C ILE A 25 -35.38 -11.54 4.11
N THR A 26 -34.62 -10.79 4.92
CA THR A 26 -33.56 -9.91 4.39
C THR A 26 -32.57 -10.70 3.51
N PRO A 27 -32.19 -10.15 2.33
CA PRO A 27 -31.32 -10.87 1.41
C PRO A 27 -29.95 -11.13 2.02
N LYS A 28 -29.37 -12.27 1.65
CA LYS A 28 -28.02 -12.65 2.09
C LYS A 28 -27.03 -11.58 1.65
N LYS A 29 -26.17 -11.13 2.57
CA LYS A 29 -25.11 -10.20 2.20
C LYS A 29 -24.11 -10.88 1.26
N LEU A 30 -24.06 -10.41 0.02
CA LEU A 30 -23.16 -10.94 -1.00
C LEU A 30 -21.73 -10.39 -0.84
N GLY A 31 -20.74 -11.26 -0.99
CA GLY A 31 -19.37 -10.84 -1.19
C GLY A 31 -19.16 -10.21 -2.58
N LEU A 32 -18.08 -9.43 -2.73
CA LEU A 32 -17.66 -8.95 -4.05
C LEU A 32 -17.39 -10.14 -4.99
N ILE A 33 -18.07 -10.18 -6.14
CA ILE A 33 -17.89 -11.20 -7.20
C ILE A 33 -16.40 -11.37 -7.57
N VAL A 34 -15.70 -10.24 -7.59
CA VAL A 34 -14.28 -10.11 -7.92
C VAL A 34 -13.36 -10.81 -6.91
N ARG A 35 -13.84 -11.13 -5.69
CA ARG A 35 -13.11 -11.98 -4.73
C ARG A 35 -13.24 -13.47 -5.04
N ASN A 36 -14.28 -13.89 -5.77
CA ASN A 36 -14.41 -15.29 -6.18
C ASN A 36 -13.28 -15.67 -7.12
N TRP A 37 -13.06 -14.91 -8.20
CA TRP A 37 -12.04 -15.23 -9.20
C TRP A 37 -11.11 -14.04 -9.41
N LYS A 38 -9.80 -14.30 -9.49
CA LYS A 38 -8.83 -13.22 -9.78
C LYS A 38 -9.07 -12.61 -11.15
N ASN A 39 -9.55 -13.41 -12.10
CA ASN A 39 -10.00 -12.95 -13.41
C ASN A 39 -11.52 -13.05 -13.42
N SER A 40 -12.20 -11.91 -13.35
CA SER A 40 -13.63 -11.82 -13.68
C SER A 40 -13.76 -11.66 -15.19
N ILE A 41 -14.07 -12.76 -15.86
CA ILE A 41 -14.21 -12.83 -17.31
C ILE A 41 -15.29 -13.86 -17.68
N TYR A 42 -16.03 -13.54 -18.73
CA TYR A 42 -16.87 -14.47 -19.46
C TYR A 42 -16.64 -14.24 -20.96
N VAL A 43 -16.43 -15.31 -21.73
CA VAL A 43 -16.25 -15.24 -23.18
C VAL A 43 -16.97 -16.43 -23.81
N TYR A 44 -17.70 -16.20 -24.90
CA TYR A 44 -18.34 -17.28 -25.67
C TYR A 44 -17.30 -18.26 -26.24
N ASN A 45 -16.24 -17.74 -26.83
CA ASN A 45 -15.12 -18.55 -27.31
C ASN A 45 -14.18 -18.99 -26.16
N LYS A 46 -14.35 -20.24 -25.74
CA LYS A 46 -13.59 -20.87 -24.64
C LYS A 46 -12.08 -21.00 -24.93
N ASN A 47 -11.63 -21.00 -26.19
CA ASN A 47 -10.20 -21.12 -26.51
C ASN A 47 -9.39 -19.95 -25.96
N THR A 48 -9.96 -18.74 -25.97
CA THR A 48 -9.32 -17.54 -25.40
C THR A 48 -9.11 -17.64 -23.90
N LEU A 49 -9.96 -18.40 -23.19
CA LEU A 49 -9.96 -18.50 -21.74
C LEU A 49 -8.77 -19.33 -21.21
N LYS A 50 -8.27 -20.28 -22.01
CA LYS A 50 -7.16 -21.18 -21.65
C LYS A 50 -5.84 -20.44 -21.39
N LEU A 51 -5.59 -19.33 -22.10
CA LEU A 51 -4.33 -18.57 -22.00
C LEU A 51 -4.31 -17.53 -20.86
N ILE A 52 -5.47 -17.20 -20.29
CA ILE A 52 -5.62 -16.13 -19.30
C ILE A 52 -4.83 -16.38 -18.00
N PRO A 53 -4.79 -17.60 -17.43
CA PRO A 53 -4.00 -17.86 -16.24
C PRO A 53 -2.51 -17.55 -16.45
N GLU A 54 -1.94 -17.93 -17.59
CA GLU A 54 -0.53 -17.67 -17.91
C GLU A 54 -0.27 -16.18 -18.14
N ALA A 55 -1.13 -15.53 -18.91
CA ALA A 55 -1.09 -14.09 -19.12
C ALA A 55 -1.10 -13.34 -17.78
N SER A 56 -2.03 -13.69 -16.88
CA SER A 56 -2.14 -13.09 -15.54
C SER A 56 -0.90 -13.33 -14.66
N ARG A 57 -0.21 -14.46 -14.83
CA ARG A 57 1.03 -14.77 -14.12
C ARG A 57 2.19 -13.92 -14.63
N LEU A 58 2.31 -13.76 -15.96
CA LEU A 58 3.35 -12.95 -16.59
C LEU A 58 3.18 -11.46 -16.26
N THR A 59 1.94 -10.97 -16.33
CA THR A 59 1.62 -9.56 -16.03
C THR A 59 1.89 -9.23 -14.57
N ASN A 60 1.53 -10.12 -13.63
CA ASN A 60 1.91 -9.98 -12.22
C ASN A 60 3.44 -9.93 -12.02
N LYS A 61 4.23 -10.70 -12.78
CA LYS A 61 5.70 -10.61 -12.74
C LYS A 61 6.20 -9.27 -13.27
N LEU A 62 5.69 -8.81 -14.42
CA LEU A 62 6.06 -7.53 -15.02
C LEU A 62 5.76 -6.35 -14.08
N ILE A 63 4.57 -6.32 -13.50
CA ILE A 63 4.16 -5.33 -12.50
C ILE A 63 5.14 -5.36 -11.32
N ASN A 64 5.44 -6.54 -10.79
CA ASN A 64 6.41 -6.69 -9.71
C ASN A 64 7.80 -6.16 -10.09
N TYR A 65 8.30 -6.44 -11.29
CA TYR A 65 9.58 -5.91 -11.75
C TYR A 65 9.57 -4.38 -11.89
N TYR A 66 8.53 -3.81 -12.51
CA TYR A 66 8.34 -2.38 -12.66
C TYR A 66 8.43 -1.64 -11.32
N PHE A 67 7.70 -2.10 -10.31
CA PHE A 67 7.73 -1.44 -9.01
C PHE A 67 9.02 -1.70 -8.21
N ASN A 68 9.73 -2.79 -8.50
CA ASN A 68 11.07 -3.04 -7.96
C ASN A 68 12.16 -2.19 -8.63
N LEU A 69 11.90 -1.49 -9.75
CA LEU A 69 12.87 -0.59 -10.37
C LEU A 69 13.39 0.47 -9.38
N TYR A 70 14.70 0.69 -9.36
CA TYR A 70 15.36 1.55 -8.38
C TYR A 70 16.43 2.41 -9.06
N ASN A 71 16.61 3.65 -8.58
CA ASN A 71 17.67 4.52 -9.10
C ASN A 71 18.98 4.24 -8.36
N LEU A 72 19.68 3.20 -8.80
CA LEU A 72 20.96 2.75 -8.23
C LEU A 72 21.99 3.88 -8.17
N LYS A 73 22.09 4.71 -9.22
CA LYS A 73 23.05 5.83 -9.29
C LYS A 73 22.85 6.80 -8.11
N LYS A 74 21.61 7.21 -7.84
CA LYS A 74 21.28 8.15 -6.74
C LYS A 74 21.45 7.50 -5.36
N GLU A 75 21.03 6.25 -5.19
CA GLU A 75 21.19 5.55 -3.92
C GLU A 75 22.66 5.29 -3.57
N ILE A 76 23.49 4.94 -4.56
CA ILE A 76 24.93 4.81 -4.38
C ILE A 76 25.53 6.14 -3.94
N LYS A 77 25.18 7.26 -4.60
CA LYS A 77 25.65 8.59 -4.19
C LYS A 77 25.29 8.90 -2.74
N ILE A 78 24.04 8.69 -2.32
CA ILE A 78 23.62 8.84 -0.92
C ILE A 78 24.46 7.95 0.02
N SER A 79 24.69 6.68 -0.36
CA SER A 79 25.43 5.72 0.45
C SER A 79 26.91 6.09 0.59
N LYS A 80 27.55 6.57 -0.48
CA LYS A 80 28.94 7.06 -0.49
C LYS A 80 29.07 8.30 0.40
N ILE A 81 28.15 9.26 0.28
CA ILE A 81 28.15 10.47 1.12
C ILE A 81 27.93 10.12 2.60
N LYS A 82 27.00 9.21 2.92
CA LYS A 82 26.82 8.73 4.30
C LYS A 82 28.07 8.07 4.86
N ARG A 83 28.79 7.28 4.07
CA ARG A 83 30.05 6.64 4.47
C ARG A 83 31.13 7.68 4.75
N TYR A 84 31.27 8.67 3.88
CA TYR A 84 32.18 9.81 4.08
C TYR A 84 31.89 10.54 5.40
N LEU A 85 30.61 10.77 5.73
CA LEU A 85 30.20 11.42 6.98
C LEU A 85 30.41 10.54 8.22
N LEU A 86 30.28 9.22 8.10
CA LEU A 86 30.34 8.28 9.23
C LEU A 86 31.71 7.63 9.43
N LYS A 87 32.72 7.94 8.59
CA LYS A 87 34.07 7.32 8.61
C LYS A 87 34.04 5.77 8.67
N LYS A 88 33.07 5.11 8.03
CA LYS A 88 32.95 3.64 8.05
C LYS A 88 33.41 3.02 6.73
N SER A 89 34.43 2.16 6.79
CA SER A 89 35.25 1.68 5.66
C SER A 89 34.91 0.30 5.10
N ARG A 90 33.73 -0.29 5.35
CA ARG A 90 33.44 -1.63 4.80
C ARG A 90 32.43 -1.59 3.66
N TYR A 91 32.94 -1.73 2.44
CA TYR A 91 32.18 -2.29 1.32
C TYR A 91 31.90 -3.76 1.62
N ILE A 92 30.64 -4.17 1.53
CA ILE A 92 30.34 -5.60 1.49
C ILE A 92 29.53 -5.83 0.21
N LYS A 93 30.13 -6.50 -0.77
CA LYS A 93 29.50 -7.08 -1.96
C LYS A 93 28.52 -8.20 -1.55
N LYS A 94 27.50 -7.89 -0.76
CA LYS A 94 26.40 -8.81 -0.44
C LYS A 94 25.19 -8.43 -1.29
N LYS A 95 24.53 -9.42 -1.89
CA LYS A 95 23.21 -9.27 -2.53
C LYS A 95 22.28 -8.54 -1.55
N ILE A 96 21.97 -7.27 -1.84
CA ILE A 96 21.25 -6.41 -0.90
C ILE A 96 19.76 -6.76 -1.00
N ILE A 97 19.31 -7.67 -0.13
CA ILE A 97 17.87 -7.89 0.08
C ILE A 97 17.34 -6.69 0.88
N THR A 98 16.84 -5.68 0.16
CA THR A 98 16.26 -4.48 0.75
C THR A 98 14.83 -4.75 1.23
N LYS A 99 14.57 -4.40 2.50
CA LYS A 99 13.20 -4.41 3.06
C LYS A 99 12.41 -3.15 2.68
N ASN A 100 13.08 -2.16 2.09
CA ASN A 100 12.56 -0.83 1.81
C ASN A 100 12.15 -0.72 0.34
N LYS A 101 11.08 -1.43 -0.02
CA LYS A 101 10.51 -1.42 -1.36
C LYS A 101 9.01 -1.16 -1.31
N ILE A 102 8.38 -1.00 -2.47
CA ILE A 102 6.93 -1.01 -2.60
C ILE A 102 6.50 -2.48 -2.58
N PHE A 103 5.60 -2.84 -1.68
CA PHE A 103 5.00 -4.18 -1.62
C PHE A 103 3.69 -4.18 -2.39
N ILE A 104 3.41 -5.23 -3.14
CA ILE A 104 2.30 -5.29 -4.09
C ILE A 104 1.58 -6.62 -3.93
N SER A 105 0.25 -6.58 -3.98
CA SER A 105 -0.57 -7.78 -4.04
C SER A 105 -0.58 -8.37 -5.44
N SER A 106 -1.05 -9.60 -5.57
CA SER A 106 -1.47 -10.11 -6.87
C SER A 106 -2.56 -9.22 -7.47
N GLY A 107 -2.50 -9.03 -8.80
CA GLY A 107 -3.48 -8.26 -9.54
C GLY A 107 -4.82 -8.98 -9.62
N ILE A 108 -5.88 -8.18 -9.62
CA ILE A 108 -7.26 -8.61 -9.82
C ILE A 108 -7.73 -8.01 -11.14
N TYR A 109 -8.17 -8.86 -12.06
CA TYR A 109 -8.45 -8.53 -13.45
C TYR A 109 -9.96 -8.55 -13.70
N LYS A 110 -10.50 -7.42 -14.14
CA LYS A 110 -11.86 -7.35 -14.70
C LYS A 110 -11.76 -7.20 -16.20
N HIS A 111 -12.27 -8.18 -16.91
CA HIS A 111 -12.26 -8.20 -18.36
C HIS A 111 -13.60 -7.73 -18.89
N THR A 112 -13.54 -6.89 -19.90
CA THR A 112 -14.65 -6.60 -20.83
C THR A 112 -14.19 -7.00 -22.23
N ASN A 113 -15.00 -6.72 -23.25
CA ASN A 113 -14.59 -6.97 -24.64
C ASN A 113 -13.35 -6.14 -24.99
N ASP A 114 -13.34 -4.85 -24.65
CA ASP A 114 -12.30 -3.93 -25.13
C ASP A 114 -11.22 -3.61 -24.11
N LEU A 115 -11.56 -3.64 -22.81
CA LEU A 115 -10.69 -3.22 -21.72
C LEU A 115 -10.45 -4.30 -20.66
N VAL A 116 -9.30 -4.20 -20.00
CA VAL A 116 -8.91 -4.98 -18.84
C VAL A 116 -8.56 -4.03 -17.69
N ASN A 117 -9.40 -4.02 -16.67
CA ASN A 117 -9.19 -3.24 -15.45
C ASN A 117 -8.41 -4.08 -14.44
N ILE A 118 -7.18 -3.67 -14.16
CA ILE A 118 -6.25 -4.37 -13.27
C ILE A 118 -6.19 -3.61 -11.94
N THR A 119 -6.83 -4.16 -10.90
CA THR A 119 -6.79 -3.62 -9.54
C THR A 119 -5.64 -4.24 -8.76
N ILE A 120 -4.78 -3.40 -8.18
CA ILE A 120 -3.59 -3.81 -7.44
C ILE A 120 -3.54 -3.07 -6.11
N TYR A 121 -3.43 -3.82 -5.02
CA TYR A 121 -3.17 -3.25 -3.70
C TYR A 121 -1.67 -3.07 -3.50
N PHE A 122 -1.25 -1.92 -2.97
CA PHE A 122 0.16 -1.67 -2.69
C PHE A 122 0.38 -1.05 -1.31
N TYR A 123 1.53 -1.34 -0.72
CA TYR A 123 2.02 -0.71 0.51
C TYR A 123 3.38 -0.05 0.26
N ASN A 124 3.37 1.28 0.22
CA ASN A 124 4.54 2.06 -0.12
C ASN A 124 5.46 2.32 1.08
N ARG A 125 6.16 1.28 1.51
CA ARG A 125 7.13 1.38 2.62
C ARG A 125 8.34 2.25 2.27
N GLN A 126 8.74 2.27 1.00
CA GLN A 126 9.87 3.04 0.51
C GLN A 126 9.66 4.55 0.75
N LEU A 127 8.50 5.08 0.35
CA LEU A 127 8.13 6.48 0.56
C LEU A 127 8.10 6.84 2.05
N LEU A 128 7.48 6.01 2.89
CA LEU A 128 7.43 6.21 4.35
C LEU A 128 8.84 6.30 4.95
N ASN A 129 9.76 5.45 4.51
CA ASN A 129 11.13 5.47 5.00
C ASN A 129 11.89 6.73 4.55
N TYR A 130 11.76 7.15 3.29
CA TYR A 130 12.40 8.38 2.82
C TYR A 130 11.87 9.61 3.55
N ASN A 131 10.55 9.70 3.71
CA ASN A 131 9.92 10.77 4.48
C ASN A 131 10.41 10.78 5.93
N ASN A 132 10.47 9.62 6.60
CA ASN A 132 10.98 9.52 7.97
C ASN A 132 12.45 9.91 8.09
N LEU A 133 13.28 9.58 7.08
CA LEU A 133 14.69 9.97 7.06
C LEU A 133 14.87 11.48 6.88
N ILE A 134 14.05 12.10 6.02
CA ILE A 134 14.03 13.56 5.89
C ILE A 134 13.52 14.19 7.18
N TRP A 135 12.40 13.69 7.70
CA TRP A 135 11.76 14.20 8.91
C TRP A 135 12.73 14.18 10.08
N LYS A 136 13.33 13.04 10.43
CA LYS A 136 14.27 12.95 11.57
C LYS A 136 15.50 13.85 11.44
N LYS A 137 16.05 13.99 10.23
CA LYS A 137 17.28 14.78 10.02
C LYS A 137 17.04 16.27 9.87
N TYR A 138 15.89 16.64 9.31
CA TYR A 138 15.59 18.01 8.93
C TYR A 138 14.36 18.57 9.70
N MET A 139 13.81 17.89 10.70
CA MET A 139 12.67 18.39 11.50
C MET A 139 12.99 19.66 12.28
N GLY A 140 14.20 19.74 12.86
CA GLY A 140 14.71 20.98 13.46
C GLY A 140 14.84 22.13 12.45
N LEU A 141 14.85 21.82 11.15
CA LEU A 141 14.83 22.82 10.09
C LEU A 141 13.41 23.29 9.73
N MET A 142 12.42 22.40 9.82
CA MET A 142 11.07 22.55 9.22
C MET A 142 9.95 23.01 10.18
N LYS A 143 10.13 22.99 11.51
CA LYS A 143 9.10 23.43 12.49
C LYS A 143 8.73 24.93 12.45
N LYS A 144 9.26 25.73 11.53
CA LYS A 144 8.91 27.16 11.42
C LYS A 144 8.41 27.46 10.00
N LYS A 145 7.10 27.73 9.85
CA LYS A 145 6.37 28.04 8.60
C LYS A 145 7.01 29.10 7.67
N LYS A 146 7.95 29.91 8.14
CA LYS A 146 8.77 30.85 7.32
C LYS A 146 9.89 30.14 6.54
N LEU A 147 9.62 29.15 5.68
CA LEU A 147 10.66 28.28 5.09
C LEU A 147 11.50 28.93 3.96
N LYS A 148 10.92 29.77 3.08
CA LYS A 148 11.72 30.54 2.10
C LYS A 148 12.61 31.59 2.80
N LEU A 149 12.04 32.35 3.73
CA LEU A 149 12.75 33.34 4.56
C LEU A 149 13.78 32.70 5.51
N LYS A 150 13.53 31.50 6.06
CA LYS A 150 14.47 30.82 6.98
C LYS A 150 15.57 30.03 6.29
N LEU A 151 15.39 29.54 5.07
CA LEU A 151 16.51 29.01 4.29
C LEU A 151 17.48 30.13 3.93
N LYS A 152 16.97 31.30 3.50
CA LYS A 152 17.78 32.53 3.33
C LYS A 152 18.43 32.94 4.65
N ASN A 153 17.69 33.00 5.76
CA ASN A 153 18.23 33.37 7.08
C ASN A 153 19.14 32.31 7.70
N ARG A 154 19.04 31.04 7.31
CA ARG A 154 19.96 29.97 7.74
C ARG A 154 21.18 29.88 6.86
N LEU A 155 21.10 30.16 5.56
CA LEU A 155 22.28 30.43 4.74
C LEU A 155 23.02 31.65 5.30
N LEU A 156 22.29 32.70 5.72
CA LEU A 156 22.85 33.84 6.45
C LEU A 156 23.37 33.48 7.83
N LYS A 157 22.74 32.57 8.60
CA LYS A 157 23.30 32.08 9.88
C LYS A 157 24.49 31.16 9.67
N VAL A 158 24.50 30.30 8.65
CA VAL A 158 25.66 29.48 8.28
C VAL A 158 26.78 30.41 7.84
N ARG A 159 26.47 31.47 7.08
CA ARG A 159 27.41 32.55 6.73
C ARG A 159 27.88 33.30 7.98
N LYS A 160 27.02 33.65 8.93
CA LYS A 160 27.40 34.30 10.20
C LYS A 160 28.21 33.39 11.12
N ILE A 161 27.89 32.10 11.19
CA ILE A 161 28.62 31.09 11.97
C ILE A 161 29.96 30.79 11.29
N SER A 162 30.00 30.67 9.97
CA SER A 162 31.25 30.53 9.23
C SER A 162 32.11 31.79 9.35
N LEU A 163 31.50 32.99 9.34
CA LEU A 163 32.18 34.26 9.60
C LEU A 163 32.67 34.37 11.05
N ARG A 164 31.91 33.88 12.04
CA ARG A 164 32.35 33.82 13.45
C ARG A 164 33.47 32.80 13.67
N LEU A 165 33.38 31.64 13.03
CA LEU A 165 34.47 30.66 13.00
C LEU A 165 35.69 31.23 12.27
N LEU A 166 35.49 32.04 11.22
CA LEU A 166 36.52 32.85 10.57
C LEU A 166 37.17 33.83 11.53
N LYS A 167 36.38 34.61 12.26
CA LYS A 167 36.89 35.56 13.27
C LYS A 167 37.61 34.83 14.41
N LYS A 168 37.08 33.71 14.92
CA LYS A 168 37.75 32.89 15.94
C LYS A 168 39.05 32.27 15.41
N HIS A 169 39.05 31.74 14.19
CA HIS A 169 40.26 31.23 13.57
C HIS A 169 41.27 32.34 13.26
N ASN A 170 40.83 33.56 12.91
CA ASN A 170 41.72 34.70 12.72
C ASN A 170 42.31 35.18 14.05
N LYS A 171 41.53 35.21 15.14
CA LYS A 171 42.05 35.48 16.48
C LYS A 171 43.03 34.38 16.94
N GLN A 172 42.69 33.11 16.74
CA GLN A 172 43.61 32.00 17.00
C GLN A 172 44.85 32.06 16.10
N LYS A 173 44.72 32.54 14.86
CA LYS A 173 45.84 32.79 13.94
C LYS A 173 46.74 33.89 14.49
N GLU A 174 46.19 35.01 14.96
CA GLU A 174 46.97 36.07 15.62
C GLU A 174 47.68 35.56 16.87
N ILE A 175 47.00 34.78 17.70
CA ILE A 175 47.60 34.18 18.91
C ILE A 175 48.72 33.20 18.54
N VAL A 176 48.52 32.34 17.54
CA VAL A 176 49.53 31.37 17.08
C VAL A 176 50.70 32.07 16.37
N ILE A 177 50.46 33.14 15.60
CA ILE A 177 51.51 33.96 14.99
C ILE A 177 52.33 34.68 16.05
N LYS A 178 51.67 35.24 17.08
CA LYS A 178 52.33 35.85 18.24
C LYS A 178 53.14 34.83 19.06
N ALA A 179 52.56 33.66 19.32
CA ALA A 179 53.20 32.62 20.12
C ALA A 179 54.38 31.93 19.43
N LEU A 180 54.41 31.90 18.09
CA LEU A 180 55.49 31.26 17.32
C LEU A 180 56.58 32.25 16.85
N ASN A 181 56.50 33.55 17.18
CA ASN A 181 57.48 34.60 16.80
C ASN A 181 57.89 34.58 15.31
N ILE A 182 56.94 34.31 14.41
CA ILE A 182 57.24 34.02 13.00
C ILE A 182 57.38 35.33 12.21
N LYS A 183 58.62 35.78 11.96
CA LYS A 183 58.94 36.78 10.92
C LYS A 183 58.99 36.18 9.50
N ASN A 184 59.12 34.85 9.35
CA ASN A 184 59.36 34.19 8.06
C ASN A 184 58.07 33.89 7.23
N ILE A 185 58.06 34.40 5.99
CA ILE A 185 56.97 34.32 4.98
C ILE A 185 56.55 32.86 4.66
N LYS A 186 57.48 31.89 4.71
CA LYS A 186 57.19 30.46 4.41
C LYS A 186 56.18 29.83 5.39
N ASN A 187 56.23 30.19 6.67
CA ASN A 187 55.31 29.64 7.68
C ASN A 187 53.91 30.30 7.65
N LEU A 188 53.80 31.54 7.13
CA LEU A 188 52.51 32.17 6.87
C LEU A 188 51.72 31.45 5.77
N ASN A 189 52.41 30.94 4.75
CA ASN A 189 51.79 30.18 3.66
C ASN A 189 51.24 28.82 4.12
N SER A 190 51.94 28.11 5.00
CA SER A 190 51.47 26.82 5.55
C SER A 190 50.22 26.99 6.43
N ILE A 191 50.15 28.06 7.22
CA ILE A 191 48.96 28.42 8.02
C ILE A 191 47.79 28.81 7.11
N LYS A 192 48.02 29.62 6.07
CA LYS A 192 47.00 29.96 5.03
C LYS A 192 46.48 28.69 4.34
N TYR A 193 47.36 27.75 4.02
CA TYR A 193 47.01 26.47 3.42
C TYR A 193 46.18 25.60 4.37
N PHE A 194 46.55 25.51 5.64
CA PHE A 194 45.78 24.76 6.64
C PHE A 194 44.37 25.34 6.85
N GLN A 195 44.27 26.67 6.89
CA GLN A 195 42.99 27.39 7.00
C GLN A 195 42.12 27.15 5.77
N THR A 196 42.65 27.35 4.56
CA THR A 196 41.90 27.08 3.32
C THR A 196 41.47 25.62 3.22
N LYS A 197 42.29 24.67 3.66
CA LYS A 197 41.95 23.24 3.75
C LYS A 197 40.79 22.99 4.72
N ASN A 198 40.80 23.62 5.89
CA ASN A 198 39.71 23.50 6.87
C ASN A 198 38.41 24.17 6.41
N TYR A 199 38.49 25.34 5.77
CA TYR A 199 37.32 25.99 5.15
C TYR A 199 36.75 25.16 4.00
N LYS A 200 37.59 24.67 3.09
CA LYS A 200 37.19 23.74 2.03
C LYS A 200 36.51 22.50 2.61
N LYS A 201 37.03 21.96 3.72
CA LYS A 201 36.44 20.80 4.42
C LYS A 201 35.09 21.13 5.04
N PHE A 202 34.92 22.30 5.65
CA PHE A 202 33.64 22.76 6.21
C PHE A 202 32.58 22.97 5.13
N LEU A 203 32.92 23.70 4.05
CA LEU A 203 32.03 23.92 2.90
C LEU A 203 31.64 22.60 2.23
N LYS A 204 32.61 21.70 2.01
CA LYS A 204 32.34 20.37 1.45
C LYS A 204 31.34 19.60 2.32
N LYS A 205 31.50 19.63 3.66
CA LYS A 205 30.55 18.99 4.58
C LYS A 205 29.15 19.62 4.51
N SER A 206 29.02 20.95 4.48
CA SER A 206 27.72 21.61 4.41
C SER A 206 26.98 21.33 3.09
N PHE A 207 27.67 21.43 1.96
CA PHE A 207 27.11 21.09 0.64
C PHE A 207 26.71 19.61 0.53
N THR A 208 27.48 18.69 1.13
CA THR A 208 27.11 17.25 1.10
C THR A 208 25.78 16.96 1.78
N LEU A 209 25.42 17.67 2.85
CA LEU A 209 24.13 17.51 3.53
C LEU A 209 22.96 18.01 2.68
N ILE A 210 23.15 19.10 1.94
CA ILE A 210 22.18 19.65 1.00
C ILE A 210 21.98 18.69 -0.17
N LEU A 211 23.07 18.16 -0.73
CA LEU A 211 23.02 17.17 -1.80
C LEU A 211 22.25 15.91 -1.39
N ILE A 212 22.46 15.39 -0.17
CA ILE A 212 21.69 14.26 0.36
C ILE A 212 20.20 14.57 0.40
N TYR A 213 19.82 15.76 0.86
CA TYR A 213 18.42 16.18 0.89
C TYR A 213 17.81 16.20 -0.52
N ILE A 214 18.50 16.81 -1.48
CA ILE A 214 18.08 16.86 -2.89
C ILE A 214 17.89 15.44 -3.45
N TYR A 215 18.85 14.54 -3.21
CA TYR A 215 18.73 13.16 -3.68
C TYR A 215 17.53 12.43 -3.06
N TYR A 216 17.24 12.59 -1.77
CA TYR A 216 16.03 12.02 -1.18
C TYR A 216 14.75 12.62 -1.75
N LYS A 217 14.72 13.94 -1.99
CA LYS A 217 13.58 14.59 -2.63
C LYS A 217 13.34 14.00 -4.03
N GLN A 218 14.40 13.85 -4.82
CA GLN A 218 14.32 13.21 -6.14
C GLN A 218 13.84 11.76 -6.05
N LEU A 219 14.30 10.97 -5.08
CA LEU A 219 13.83 9.60 -4.88
C LEU A 219 12.34 9.54 -4.49
N ILE A 220 11.87 10.51 -3.69
CA ILE A 220 10.44 10.65 -3.36
C ILE A 220 9.63 10.97 -4.60
N TYR A 221 10.09 11.92 -5.43
CA TYR A 221 9.41 12.25 -6.69
C TYR A 221 9.36 11.03 -7.62
N ILE A 222 10.48 10.35 -7.86
CA ILE A 222 10.52 9.12 -8.68
C ILE A 222 9.53 8.08 -8.15
N ASN A 223 9.48 7.88 -6.84
CA ASN A 223 8.56 6.91 -6.23
C ASN A 223 7.07 7.30 -6.42
N LYS A 224 6.73 8.59 -6.31
CA LYS A 224 5.37 9.09 -6.60
C LYS A 224 5.03 8.95 -8.09
N PHE A 225 5.98 9.27 -8.96
CA PHE A 225 5.80 9.21 -10.41
C PHE A 225 5.53 7.80 -10.93
N LYS A 226 5.96 6.74 -10.25
CA LYS A 226 5.63 5.36 -10.63
C LYS A 226 4.13 5.07 -10.77
N PHE A 227 3.28 5.84 -10.08
CA PHE A 227 1.83 5.70 -10.11
C PHE A 227 1.15 6.68 -11.06
N ASN A 228 1.91 7.56 -11.72
CA ASN A 228 1.38 8.52 -12.68
C ASN A 228 1.18 7.84 -14.05
N ASN A 229 0.11 8.20 -14.75
CA ASN A 229 -0.27 7.62 -16.04
C ASN A 229 0.87 7.71 -17.07
N TYR A 230 1.56 8.85 -17.14
CA TYR A 230 2.69 9.06 -18.05
C TYR A 230 3.83 8.04 -17.87
N TYR A 231 4.21 7.75 -16.62
CA TYR A 231 5.28 6.78 -16.34
C TYR A 231 4.82 5.32 -16.49
N LEU A 232 3.53 5.08 -16.28
CA LEU A 232 2.91 3.76 -16.44
C LEU A 232 2.72 3.38 -17.90
N GLN A 233 2.74 4.33 -18.84
CA GLN A 233 2.47 4.09 -20.26
C GLN A 233 3.31 2.95 -20.85
N ASN A 234 4.61 2.89 -20.50
CA ASN A 234 5.48 1.81 -20.96
C ASN A 234 5.03 0.43 -20.45
N LEU A 235 4.59 0.34 -19.19
CA LEU A 235 4.04 -0.90 -18.64
C LEU A 235 2.70 -1.25 -19.29
N VAL A 236 1.83 -0.25 -19.50
CA VAL A 236 0.53 -0.41 -20.18
C VAL A 236 0.73 -0.96 -21.58
N ASN A 237 1.66 -0.41 -22.36
CA ASN A 237 1.95 -0.85 -23.73
C ASN A 237 2.44 -2.32 -23.77
N ILE A 238 3.29 -2.73 -22.83
CA ILE A 238 3.76 -4.13 -22.75
C ILE A 238 2.59 -5.06 -22.39
N VAL A 239 1.79 -4.69 -21.40
CA VAL A 239 0.64 -5.51 -20.97
C VAL A 239 -0.44 -5.55 -22.06
N LYS A 240 -0.57 -4.49 -22.87
CA LYS A 240 -1.53 -4.39 -24.00
C LYS A 240 -1.23 -5.43 -25.05
N LYS A 241 0.05 -5.70 -25.33
CA LYS A 241 0.47 -6.78 -26.23
C LYS A 241 0.08 -8.17 -25.72
N ILE A 242 0.03 -8.38 -24.40
CA ILE A 242 -0.32 -9.68 -23.80
C ILE A 242 -1.82 -9.98 -23.92
N TYR A 243 -2.68 -8.99 -23.63
CA TYR A 243 -4.14 -9.20 -23.63
C TYR A 243 -4.83 -8.82 -24.94
N LYS A 244 -4.14 -8.12 -25.85
CA LYS A 244 -4.71 -7.51 -27.07
C LYS A 244 -5.94 -6.61 -26.77
N LYS A 245 -5.93 -5.97 -25.61
CA LYS A 245 -7.00 -5.11 -25.07
C LYS A 245 -6.43 -3.87 -24.43
N ASN A 246 -7.24 -2.82 -24.33
CA ASN A 246 -6.87 -1.63 -23.57
C ASN A 246 -6.74 -1.97 -22.08
N ILE A 247 -5.81 -1.33 -21.37
CA ILE A 247 -5.55 -1.61 -19.96
C ILE A 247 -5.67 -0.36 -19.13
N GLN A 248 -6.41 -0.50 -18.03
CA GLN A 248 -6.51 0.52 -17.01
C GLN A 248 -6.02 -0.06 -15.68
N PHE A 249 -5.07 0.62 -15.05
CA PHE A 249 -4.61 0.24 -13.72
C PHE A 249 -5.39 0.98 -12.64
N ASN A 250 -5.87 0.25 -11.65
CA ASN A 250 -6.43 0.80 -10.42
C ASN A 250 -5.53 0.47 -9.23
N PHE A 251 -4.70 1.42 -8.82
CA PHE A 251 -3.77 1.26 -7.70
C PHE A 251 -4.40 1.71 -6.38
N ILE A 252 -4.58 0.75 -5.45
CA ILE A 252 -5.15 1.02 -4.13
C ILE A 252 -4.03 1.06 -3.08
N ASN A 253 -3.81 2.23 -2.49
CA ASN A 253 -2.82 2.40 -1.42
C ASN A 253 -3.36 1.85 -0.09
N VAL A 254 -2.74 0.79 0.40
CA VAL A 254 -3.07 0.21 1.70
C VAL A 254 -2.27 0.91 2.79
N ARG A 255 -2.95 1.47 3.79
CA ARG A 255 -2.28 2.22 4.88
C ARG A 255 -1.36 1.33 5.74
N TYR A 256 -1.78 0.09 5.99
CA TYR A 256 -1.04 -0.85 6.82
C TYR A 256 -0.82 -2.18 6.10
N PHE A 257 0.41 -2.70 6.19
CA PHE A 257 0.80 -3.93 5.50
C PHE A 257 0.01 -5.18 5.92
N ASN A 258 -0.71 -5.14 7.06
CA ASN A 258 -1.50 -6.24 7.60
C ASN A 258 -2.96 -6.25 7.14
N LEU A 259 -3.37 -5.33 6.26
CA LEU A 259 -4.72 -5.34 5.68
C LEU A 259 -4.83 -6.21 4.43
N ASN A 260 -3.69 -6.65 3.87
CA ASN A 260 -3.65 -7.52 2.70
C ASN A 260 -2.65 -8.67 2.96
N SER A 261 -3.07 -9.88 2.63
CA SER A 261 -2.31 -11.09 2.97
C SER A 261 -1.08 -11.29 2.09
N ASP A 262 -1.13 -10.92 0.80
CA ASP A 262 0.03 -10.98 -0.12
C ASP A 262 1.15 -10.06 0.40
N ILE A 263 0.80 -8.81 0.73
CA ILE A 263 1.74 -7.80 1.23
C ILE A 263 2.35 -8.25 2.57
N LEU A 264 1.52 -8.78 3.47
CA LEU A 264 1.96 -9.25 4.78
C LEU A 264 2.93 -10.42 4.67
N THR A 265 2.60 -11.44 3.87
CA THR A 265 3.43 -12.63 3.67
C THR A 265 4.72 -12.28 2.94
N GLU A 266 4.69 -11.42 1.93
CA GLU A 266 5.89 -10.95 1.22
C GLU A 266 6.86 -10.24 2.18
N SER A 267 6.33 -9.46 3.13
CA SER A 267 7.13 -8.81 4.16
C SER A 267 7.86 -9.81 5.07
N LEU A 268 7.26 -10.97 5.36
CA LEU A 268 7.87 -12.07 6.11
C LEU A 268 8.92 -12.80 5.26
N VAL A 269 8.60 -13.08 3.99
CA VAL A 269 9.52 -13.73 3.02
C VAL A 269 10.85 -12.98 2.98
N LEU A 270 10.83 -11.66 2.80
CA LEU A 270 12.07 -10.86 2.73
C LEU A 270 12.86 -10.88 4.05
N LYS A 271 12.19 -10.97 5.20
CA LYS A 271 12.88 -11.07 6.51
C LYS A 271 13.57 -12.41 6.66
N LEU A 272 12.91 -13.51 6.30
CA LEU A 272 13.48 -14.86 6.37
C LEU A 272 14.60 -15.06 5.36
N LYS A 273 14.44 -14.55 4.14
CA LYS A 273 15.49 -14.60 3.11
C LYS A 273 16.77 -13.90 3.58
N LYS A 274 16.65 -12.81 4.35
CA LYS A 274 17.80 -12.10 4.93
C LYS A 274 18.41 -12.84 6.14
N ASN A 275 17.57 -13.37 7.03
CA ASN A 275 18.06 -14.08 8.21
C ASN A 275 17.03 -15.10 8.72
N ARG A 276 17.11 -16.33 8.18
CA ARG A 276 16.22 -17.44 8.53
C ARG A 276 16.30 -17.88 10.00
N LYS A 277 17.45 -17.66 10.66
CA LYS A 277 17.69 -18.07 12.06
C LYS A 277 16.71 -17.43 13.05
N LYS A 278 16.09 -16.29 12.69
CA LYS A 278 15.16 -15.51 13.53
C LYS A 278 13.69 -15.75 13.18
N LEU A 279 13.34 -16.94 12.68
CA LEU A 279 11.99 -17.30 12.24
C LEU A 279 10.89 -16.97 13.28
N LEU A 280 10.97 -17.56 14.46
CA LEU A 280 9.99 -17.36 15.54
C LEU A 280 9.87 -15.88 15.94
N LYS A 281 11.01 -15.20 16.08
CA LYS A 281 11.05 -13.76 16.40
C LYS A 281 10.34 -12.93 15.33
N TYR A 282 10.51 -13.25 14.05
CA TYR A 282 9.83 -12.51 12.98
C TYR A 282 8.34 -12.77 12.90
N LEU A 283 7.90 -14.01 13.13
CA LEU A 283 6.47 -14.34 13.24
C LEU A 283 5.82 -13.54 14.38
N TYR A 284 6.41 -13.59 15.58
CA TYR A 284 5.92 -12.85 16.74
C TYR A 284 5.90 -11.33 16.52
N LEU A 285 6.98 -10.75 15.98
CA LEU A 285 7.06 -9.31 15.70
C LEU A 285 6.03 -8.82 14.67
N ILE A 286 5.62 -9.66 13.72
CA ILE A 286 4.56 -9.29 12.78
C ILE A 286 3.22 -9.25 13.50
N LEU A 287 2.86 -10.32 14.22
CA LEU A 287 1.59 -10.40 14.96
C LEU A 287 1.46 -9.36 16.07
N ARG A 288 2.56 -8.97 16.71
CA ARG A 288 2.55 -7.87 17.69
C ARG A 288 2.18 -6.53 17.04
N LYS A 289 2.60 -6.28 15.80
CA LYS A 289 2.32 -5.02 15.08
C LYS A 289 0.91 -4.94 14.52
N THR A 290 0.21 -6.06 14.40
CA THR A 290 -1.12 -6.08 13.84
C THR A 290 -2.13 -5.69 14.91
N LYS A 291 -2.81 -4.56 14.70
CA LYS A 291 -3.96 -4.15 15.50
C LYS A 291 -5.12 -5.10 15.17
N LYS A 292 -5.73 -5.64 16.22
CA LYS A 292 -6.93 -6.47 16.16
C LYS A 292 -8.02 -5.70 16.91
N THR A 293 -9.24 -5.73 16.40
CA THR A 293 -10.39 -5.16 17.11
C THR A 293 -10.99 -6.18 18.07
N THR A 294 -11.38 -5.72 19.27
CA THR A 294 -12.08 -6.54 20.27
C THR A 294 -13.57 -6.62 19.91
N ILE A 295 -14.26 -7.64 20.43
CA ILE A 295 -15.68 -7.88 20.14
C ILE A 295 -16.56 -6.79 20.75
N THR A 296 -16.15 -6.23 21.89
CA THR A 296 -16.82 -5.11 22.56
C THR A 296 -16.92 -3.86 21.69
N GLU A 297 -15.97 -3.62 20.77
CA GLU A 297 -15.99 -2.50 19.81
C GLU A 297 -16.93 -2.71 18.60
N LEU A 298 -17.76 -3.76 18.61
CA LEU A 298 -18.67 -4.13 17.51
C LEU A 298 -20.15 -4.16 17.92
N ILE A 299 -20.42 -4.14 19.22
CA ILE A 299 -21.76 -3.91 19.76
C ILE A 299 -21.94 -2.39 19.71
N ASP A 300 -22.26 -1.85 18.54
CA ASP A 300 -22.69 -0.46 18.43
C ASP A 300 -24.11 -0.40 19.04
N PRO A 301 -24.33 0.35 20.14
CA PRO A 301 -25.65 0.47 20.78
C PRO A 301 -26.70 1.11 19.85
N ASN A 302 -26.25 1.84 18.82
CA ASN A 302 -27.11 2.63 17.92
C ASN A 302 -27.73 1.82 16.76
N ILE A 303 -27.58 0.49 16.71
CA ILE A 303 -28.28 -0.34 15.70
C ILE A 303 -29.80 -0.30 15.91
N ASN A 304 -30.27 -0.04 17.14
CA ASN A 304 -31.69 0.14 17.43
C ASN A 304 -32.23 1.47 16.86
N ASP A 305 -31.42 2.53 16.81
CA ASP A 305 -31.87 3.85 16.31
C ASP A 305 -32.14 3.84 14.80
N PHE A 306 -31.42 3.02 14.02
CA PHE A 306 -31.65 2.89 12.57
C PHE A 306 -32.76 1.93 12.20
N LYS A 307 -33.17 1.00 13.09
CA LYS A 307 -34.39 0.22 12.91
C LYS A 307 -35.65 1.08 13.05
N ASN A 308 -35.56 2.20 13.79
CA ASN A 308 -36.68 3.13 13.98
C ASN A 308 -36.84 4.13 12.82
N LEU A 309 -35.93 4.15 11.84
CA LEU A 309 -36.19 4.75 10.52
C LEU A 309 -37.00 3.75 9.68
N ASN A 310 -38.14 3.33 10.22
CA ASN A 310 -39.14 2.59 9.46
C ASN A 310 -39.59 3.47 8.29
N LEU A 311 -39.54 2.89 7.09
CA LEU A 311 -40.15 3.40 5.86
C LEU A 311 -41.66 3.67 6.00
N ASN A 312 -42.27 3.33 7.14
CA ASN A 312 -43.67 3.61 7.45
C ASN A 312 -43.99 5.12 7.46
N ASN A 313 -43.00 5.99 7.68
CA ASN A 313 -43.22 7.44 7.54
C ASN A 313 -43.15 7.94 6.08
N PHE A 314 -42.81 7.10 5.11
CA PHE A 314 -42.81 7.45 3.68
C PHE A 314 -44.08 6.98 2.94
N TYR A 315 -44.95 6.21 3.59
CA TYR A 315 -46.22 5.73 3.03
C TYR A 315 -47.46 6.41 3.65
N LEU A 316 -47.28 7.54 4.34
CA LEU A 316 -48.40 8.38 4.75
C LEU A 316 -48.76 9.35 3.61
N ASP A 317 -49.30 8.81 2.52
CA ASP A 317 -50.15 9.56 1.57
C ASP A 317 -50.79 8.63 0.50
N SER A 318 -51.16 7.40 0.86
CA SER A 318 -51.92 6.51 -0.03
C SER A 318 -53.40 6.90 -0.20
N ASN A 319 -53.82 8.08 0.25
CA ASN A 319 -55.19 8.58 0.12
C ASN A 319 -55.37 9.64 -0.98
N LYS A 320 -54.35 9.91 -1.80
CA LYS A 320 -54.52 10.65 -3.06
C LYS A 320 -54.35 9.69 -4.22
N LYS A 321 -55.49 9.13 -4.67
CA LYS A 321 -55.62 8.62 -6.03
C LYS A 321 -55.27 9.79 -6.97
N ASP A 322 -54.47 9.49 -7.97
CA ASP A 322 -54.12 10.37 -9.10
C ASP A 322 -53.02 11.41 -8.82
N ILE A 323 -51.79 10.95 -8.60
CA ILE A 323 -50.59 11.77 -8.79
C ILE A 323 -49.56 10.94 -9.58
N ASP A 324 -49.19 11.44 -10.76
CA ASP A 324 -48.21 10.85 -11.67
C ASP A 324 -46.92 10.40 -10.96
N ILE A 325 -46.62 9.11 -11.06
CA ILE A 325 -45.48 8.41 -10.45
C ILE A 325 -44.12 9.02 -10.88
N ASP A 326 -44.08 9.77 -11.97
CA ASP A 326 -42.84 10.36 -12.50
C ASP A 326 -42.47 11.71 -11.85
N THR A 327 -43.44 12.47 -11.32
CA THR A 327 -43.17 13.78 -10.70
C THR A 327 -42.65 13.64 -9.25
N THR A 328 -43.19 12.67 -8.49
CA THR A 328 -42.78 12.37 -7.11
C THR A 328 -41.35 11.84 -7.03
N ASN A 329 -40.93 11.03 -8.00
CA ASN A 329 -39.56 10.53 -8.09
C ASN A 329 -38.55 11.64 -8.33
N ASN A 330 -38.84 12.61 -9.21
CA ASN A 330 -37.92 13.72 -9.50
C ASN A 330 -37.79 14.71 -8.32
N ILE A 331 -38.87 15.00 -7.60
CA ILE A 331 -38.85 15.89 -6.43
C ILE A 331 -38.13 15.22 -5.25
N LEU A 332 -38.39 13.93 -4.98
CA LEU A 332 -37.66 13.16 -3.98
C LEU A 332 -36.17 13.04 -4.32
N TYR A 333 -35.85 12.79 -5.59
CA TYR A 333 -34.46 12.70 -6.06
C TYR A 333 -33.72 14.03 -5.88
N ASN A 334 -34.35 15.15 -6.23
CA ASN A 334 -33.77 16.48 -6.11
C ASN A 334 -33.62 16.95 -4.65
N ASN A 335 -34.58 16.64 -3.79
CA ASN A 335 -34.52 16.99 -2.36
C ASN A 335 -33.54 16.09 -1.58
N LEU A 336 -33.44 14.80 -1.94
CA LEU A 336 -32.42 13.89 -1.40
C LEU A 336 -31.00 14.30 -1.85
N LEU A 337 -30.81 14.67 -3.13
CA LEU A 337 -29.49 15.12 -3.61
C LEU A 337 -29.05 16.43 -2.96
N LYS A 338 -29.95 17.41 -2.77
CA LYS A 338 -29.61 18.73 -2.21
C LYS A 338 -29.28 18.70 -0.72
N ASN A 339 -29.89 17.81 0.08
CA ASN A 339 -29.76 17.81 1.54
C ASN A 339 -28.85 16.72 2.12
N LEU A 340 -28.37 15.77 1.31
CA LEU A 340 -27.43 14.77 1.78
C LEU A 340 -26.01 15.35 1.84
N LYS A 341 -25.66 15.95 2.99
CA LYS A 341 -24.25 16.25 3.33
C LYS A 341 -23.41 15.01 3.03
N ASP A 342 -22.36 15.12 2.21
CA ASP A 342 -21.46 14.03 1.76
C ASP A 342 -21.05 13.06 2.88
N LYS A 343 -20.94 13.56 4.11
CA LYS A 343 -20.67 12.76 5.31
C LYS A 343 -21.72 11.68 5.54
N LYS A 344 -23.03 11.98 5.45
CA LYS A 344 -24.13 11.03 5.68
C LYS A 344 -24.11 9.88 4.67
N ILE A 345 -23.95 10.20 3.38
CA ILE A 345 -23.81 9.18 2.31
C ILE A 345 -22.59 8.29 2.56
N LYS A 346 -21.45 8.90 2.90
CA LYS A 346 -20.23 8.16 3.22
C LYS A 346 -20.43 7.21 4.39
N TYR A 347 -21.11 7.64 5.46
CA TYR A 347 -21.41 6.78 6.61
C TYR A 347 -22.35 5.62 6.20
N ALA A 348 -23.43 5.91 5.48
CA ALA A 348 -24.36 4.88 5.00
C ALA A 348 -23.67 3.84 4.11
N ILE A 349 -22.78 4.26 3.21
CA ILE A 349 -21.98 3.35 2.38
C ILE A 349 -21.02 2.52 3.24
N LEU A 350 -20.28 3.16 4.15
CA LEU A 350 -19.32 2.46 5.01
C LEU A 350 -20.01 1.48 5.96
N GLU A 351 -21.20 1.77 6.42
CA GLU A 351 -21.99 0.89 7.27
C GLU A 351 -22.40 -0.39 6.54
N LYS A 352 -22.85 -0.26 5.28
CA LYS A 352 -23.24 -1.40 4.43
C LYS A 352 -22.07 -2.32 4.06
N ILE A 353 -20.82 -1.83 4.11
CA ILE A 353 -19.63 -2.64 3.79
C ILE A 353 -19.23 -3.53 4.99
N ASN A 354 -19.14 -4.84 4.75
CA ASN A 354 -18.67 -5.83 5.73
C ASN A 354 -17.14 -5.98 5.73
N TYR A 355 -16.59 -6.64 6.76
CA TYR A 355 -15.18 -7.08 6.83
C TYR A 355 -14.17 -5.92 6.83
N LYS A 356 -14.53 -4.83 7.51
CA LYS A 356 -13.75 -3.58 7.57
C LYS A 356 -12.56 -3.69 8.54
N LYS A 357 -12.78 -4.36 9.66
CA LYS A 357 -11.82 -4.44 10.78
C LYS A 357 -11.12 -5.80 10.77
N ILE A 358 -9.85 -5.85 11.15
CA ILE A 358 -9.11 -7.13 11.23
C ILE A 358 -9.47 -7.86 12.53
N ARG A 359 -9.99 -9.08 12.41
CA ARG A 359 -10.33 -9.95 13.55
C ARG A 359 -9.22 -10.94 13.89
N GLY A 360 -8.51 -11.44 12.90
CA GLY A 360 -7.56 -12.53 13.10
C GLY A 360 -6.52 -12.64 12.01
N ILE A 361 -5.33 -13.09 12.39
CA ILE A 361 -4.21 -13.32 11.50
C ILE A 361 -3.52 -14.63 11.89
N LYS A 362 -3.23 -15.48 10.91
CA LYS A 362 -2.46 -16.71 11.07
C LYS A 362 -1.29 -16.69 10.10
N LEU A 363 -0.11 -17.08 10.55
CA LEU A 363 1.10 -17.19 9.75
C LEU A 363 1.79 -18.52 9.99
N GLU A 364 2.11 -19.20 8.91
CA GLU A 364 2.82 -20.47 8.91
C GLU A 364 4.01 -20.36 7.96
N ALA A 365 5.17 -20.84 8.40
CA ALA A 365 6.36 -20.95 7.56
C ALA A 365 6.88 -22.38 7.64
N SER A 366 7.12 -22.99 6.47
CA SER A 366 7.55 -24.37 6.35
C SER A 366 8.67 -24.53 5.31
N GLY A 367 9.60 -25.45 5.54
CA GLY A 367 10.69 -25.79 4.60
C GLY A 367 12.08 -25.78 5.22
N ARG A 368 13.12 -25.61 4.40
CA ARG A 368 14.55 -25.63 4.83
C ARG A 368 14.94 -24.30 5.50
N LEU A 369 14.42 -24.10 6.71
CA LEU A 369 14.61 -22.91 7.55
C LEU A 369 15.54 -23.14 8.75
N THR A 370 16.34 -24.21 8.70
CA THR A 370 17.29 -24.59 9.75
C THR A 370 18.41 -23.55 9.93
N LYS A 371 18.95 -23.47 11.15
CA LYS A 371 19.95 -22.44 11.50
C LYS A 371 21.31 -22.73 10.86
N ARG A 372 21.77 -23.99 10.94
CA ARG A 372 23.06 -24.48 10.43
C ARG A 372 22.96 -24.81 8.94
N ASN A 373 24.05 -24.67 8.18
CA ASN A 373 24.11 -25.04 6.75
C ASN A 373 24.37 -26.55 6.63
N THR A 374 23.41 -27.36 7.08
CA THR A 374 23.53 -28.83 7.03
C THR A 374 22.32 -29.43 6.32
N ALA A 375 22.50 -30.62 5.74
CA ALA A 375 21.39 -31.45 5.29
C ALA A 375 20.57 -31.86 6.52
N SER A 376 19.41 -31.23 6.67
CA SER A 376 18.55 -31.36 7.85
C SER A 376 17.09 -31.34 7.43
N ARG A 377 16.25 -32.02 8.21
CA ARG A 377 14.81 -32.10 7.97
C ARG A 377 14.15 -30.73 7.96
N SER A 378 13.02 -30.63 7.27
CA SER A 378 12.27 -29.38 7.15
C SER A 378 11.72 -28.92 8.51
N ILE A 379 11.58 -27.60 8.69
CA ILE A 379 10.98 -27.02 9.88
C ILE A 379 9.66 -26.37 9.49
N SER A 380 8.59 -26.67 10.22
CA SER A 380 7.32 -25.96 10.20
C SER A 380 7.11 -25.19 11.51
N LYS A 381 6.77 -23.90 11.42
CA LYS A 381 6.39 -23.09 12.59
C LYS A 381 5.19 -22.22 12.26
N LEU A 382 4.27 -22.15 13.22
CA LEU A 382 3.01 -21.44 13.10
C LEU A 382 2.82 -20.48 14.28
N LYS A 383 2.25 -19.30 14.00
CA LYS A 383 1.74 -18.39 15.02
C LYS A 383 0.43 -17.77 14.55
N TYR A 384 -0.48 -17.53 15.49
CA TYR A 384 -1.79 -16.95 15.23
C TYR A 384 -2.10 -15.86 16.25
N LYS A 385 -3.00 -14.93 15.89
CA LYS A 385 -3.55 -13.90 16.77
C LYS A 385 -5.00 -13.66 16.37
N GLY A 386 -5.94 -13.81 17.31
CA GLY A 386 -7.37 -13.64 17.06
C GLY A 386 -8.02 -14.83 16.35
N SER A 387 -9.22 -14.61 15.79
CA SER A 387 -10.06 -15.67 15.20
C SER A 387 -10.23 -15.49 13.70
N LEU A 388 -10.13 -16.61 12.96
CA LEU A 388 -10.39 -16.68 11.52
C LEU A 388 -11.86 -17.02 11.17
N LYS A 389 -12.71 -17.26 12.17
CA LYS A 389 -14.14 -17.56 11.96
C LYS A 389 -14.89 -16.32 11.44
N ASN A 390 -15.84 -16.52 10.54
CA ASN A 390 -16.78 -15.49 10.14
C ASN A 390 -17.73 -15.22 11.32
N TYR A 391 -17.73 -14.00 11.85
CA TYR A 391 -18.53 -13.68 13.03
C TYR A 391 -20.02 -13.79 12.76
N HIS A 392 -20.45 -13.22 11.63
CA HIS A 392 -21.87 -13.13 11.32
C HIS A 392 -22.53 -14.50 11.15
N SER A 393 -21.84 -15.45 10.50
CA SER A 393 -22.40 -16.79 10.32
C SER A 393 -22.18 -17.68 11.53
N SER A 394 -20.99 -17.66 12.14
CA SER A 394 -20.68 -18.59 13.24
C SER A 394 -21.26 -18.19 14.59
N PHE A 395 -21.51 -16.89 14.83
CA PHE A 395 -22.02 -16.41 16.12
C PHE A 395 -23.43 -15.84 16.00
N SER A 396 -23.72 -15.01 15.00
CA SER A 396 -25.08 -14.45 14.84
C SER A 396 -26.03 -15.29 13.98
N GLY A 397 -25.64 -16.52 13.58
CA GLY A 397 -26.49 -17.42 12.78
C GLY A 397 -26.85 -16.93 11.37
N ARG A 398 -26.30 -15.79 10.92
CA ARG A 398 -26.65 -15.19 9.62
C ARG A 398 -26.09 -16.03 8.48
N SER A 399 -26.90 -16.29 7.47
CA SER A 399 -26.44 -16.96 6.27
C SER A 399 -25.33 -16.14 5.57
N SER A 400 -24.31 -16.82 5.05
CA SER A 400 -23.17 -16.18 4.37
C SER A 400 -22.85 -16.90 3.06
N SER A 401 -22.61 -16.13 1.98
CA SER A 401 -22.19 -16.69 0.69
C SER A 401 -20.73 -17.18 0.76
N LEU A 402 -20.50 -18.45 0.46
CA LEU A 402 -19.14 -19.00 0.32
C LEU A 402 -18.56 -18.63 -1.05
N LEU A 403 -17.29 -18.23 -1.07
CA LEU A 403 -16.54 -17.97 -2.28
C LEU A 403 -16.07 -19.30 -2.90
N ARG A 404 -16.29 -19.52 -4.20
CA ARG A 404 -15.96 -20.79 -4.89
C ARG A 404 -16.57 -22.05 -4.24
N GLY A 405 -17.66 -21.91 -3.50
CA GLY A 405 -18.33 -23.02 -2.80
C GLY A 405 -17.73 -23.40 -1.44
N ASN A 406 -16.47 -23.07 -1.12
CA ASN A 406 -15.82 -23.52 0.12
C ASN A 406 -15.02 -22.45 0.90
N PHE A 407 -14.64 -21.33 0.26
CA PHE A 407 -13.85 -20.29 0.93
C PHE A 407 -14.75 -19.28 1.65
N ARG A 408 -14.37 -18.93 2.88
CA ARG A 408 -15.12 -17.92 3.65
C ARG A 408 -14.89 -16.51 3.08
N PRO A 409 -15.93 -15.68 2.90
CA PRO A 409 -15.81 -14.36 2.29
C PRO A 409 -15.03 -13.34 3.12
N ASN A 410 -14.95 -13.58 4.44
CA ASN A 410 -14.22 -12.74 5.37
C ASN A 410 -12.71 -13.03 5.43
N LEU A 411 -12.26 -14.12 4.79
CA LEU A 411 -10.90 -14.63 4.91
C LEU A 411 -10.11 -14.40 3.62
N GLU A 412 -8.92 -13.82 3.76
CA GLU A 412 -7.92 -13.69 2.70
C GLU A 412 -6.78 -14.67 2.95
N TYR A 413 -6.41 -15.45 1.93
CA TYR A 413 -5.37 -16.47 2.03
C TYR A 413 -4.31 -16.30 0.93
N THR A 414 -3.04 -16.38 1.32
CA THR A 414 -1.90 -16.33 0.40
C THR A 414 -0.83 -17.34 0.75
N LYS A 415 -0.19 -17.88 -0.30
CA LYS A 415 0.94 -18.81 -0.21
C LYS A 415 2.06 -18.29 -1.10
N LEU A 416 3.21 -18.00 -0.49
CA LEU A 416 4.41 -17.53 -1.20
C LEU A 416 5.56 -18.51 -0.97
N ASN A 417 6.25 -18.85 -2.04
CA ASN A 417 7.43 -19.70 -2.01
C ASN A 417 8.69 -18.86 -2.25
N SER A 418 9.78 -19.19 -1.55
CA SER A 418 11.08 -18.56 -1.72
C SER A 418 12.19 -19.56 -1.41
N LYS A 419 13.44 -19.17 -1.70
CA LYS A 419 14.63 -19.96 -1.36
C LYS A 419 15.61 -19.19 -0.50
N THR A 420 16.30 -19.91 0.39
CA THR A 420 17.53 -19.48 1.05
C THR A 420 18.72 -20.28 0.49
N GLN A 421 19.91 -20.09 1.05
CA GLN A 421 21.11 -20.86 0.66
C GLN A 421 20.95 -22.38 0.88
N ILE A 422 20.19 -22.82 1.88
CA ILE A 422 20.04 -24.26 2.18
C ILE A 422 18.95 -24.90 1.31
N GLY A 423 17.98 -24.13 0.83
CA GLY A 423 16.90 -24.64 0.00
C GLY A 423 15.62 -23.83 0.08
N SER A 424 14.53 -24.42 -0.40
CA SER A 424 13.21 -23.81 -0.53
C SER A 424 12.45 -23.75 0.81
N PHE A 425 11.59 -22.75 0.91
CA PHE A 425 10.62 -22.60 2.00
C PHE A 425 9.36 -21.90 1.49
N GLY A 426 8.23 -22.22 2.11
CA GLY A 426 6.93 -21.60 1.87
C GLY A 426 6.47 -20.79 3.08
N ILE A 427 5.68 -19.76 2.82
CA ILE A 427 4.95 -19.00 3.83
C ILE A 427 3.47 -19.00 3.43
N LYS A 428 2.62 -19.35 4.39
CA LYS A 428 1.17 -19.19 4.29
C LYS A 428 0.72 -18.09 5.24
N GLY A 429 -0.20 -17.25 4.78
CA GLY A 429 -0.81 -16.19 5.57
C GLY A 429 -2.33 -16.21 5.42
N TRP A 430 -3.02 -16.06 6.54
CA TRP A 430 -4.46 -15.84 6.58
C TRP A 430 -4.75 -14.54 7.32
N ILE A 431 -5.68 -13.75 6.79
CA ILE A 431 -6.19 -12.54 7.42
C ILE A 431 -7.71 -12.61 7.38
N SER A 432 -8.36 -12.42 8.53
CA SER A 432 -9.81 -12.37 8.63
C SER A 432 -10.31 -10.97 8.95
N GLY A 433 -11.35 -10.56 8.25
CA GLY A 433 -12.13 -9.37 8.54
C GLY A 433 -13.35 -9.68 9.41
N ILE A 434 -13.85 -8.65 10.08
CA ILE A 434 -15.16 -8.57 10.71
C ILE A 434 -15.91 -7.36 10.17
#